data_AF-A0A415GRZ3-F1
#
_entry.id   AF-A0A415GRZ3-F1
#
_cell.length_a   1.000
_cell.length_b   1.000
_cell.length_c   1.000
_cell.angle_alpha   90.00
_cell.angle_beta   90.00
_cell.angle_gamma   90.00
#
_symmetry.space_group_name_H-M   'P 1'
#
loop_
_entity.id
_entity.type
_entity.pdbx_description
1 polymer ?
#
loop_
_entity_poly.entity_id
_entity_poly.type
_entity_poly.pdbx_seq_one_letter_code
_entity_poly.pdbx_strand_id
1 'polypeptide(L)'
;MEDNQEQKELTREQRLDLEEKALQALLQMGCKFSVPLKIYPVKPSKWYNFLKRTFPKRTKVWHDKRIPKSWNVSVVEIPEVETERMKEVYMRHFNIKPLYLGTIDRLRQMYIGIEYDEKTIQEQPIQESKRLFKYIKQMAEIAAVAVLNNPSVADKDSKAVKELTKFFIEHLTVERLRKLAAVISQMMNPAGFTSSIRLIREVGTTKPKTEPEAQRIE
;
A
#
# COMPACT_ATOMS: atom_id res chain seq x y z
N MET A 1 -40.03 15.60 11.06
CA MET A 1 -40.59 15.40 9.72
C MET A 1 -39.53 14.68 8.92
N GLU A 2 -39.93 13.59 8.28
CA GLU A 2 -39.10 12.48 7.83
C GLU A 2 -38.12 12.86 6.72
N ASP A 3 -36.82 12.74 7.00
CA ASP A 3 -35.79 12.60 5.95
C ASP A 3 -35.83 11.17 5.42
N ASN A 4 -36.91 10.85 4.71
CA ASN A 4 -37.05 9.61 3.96
C ASN A 4 -36.21 9.76 2.68
N GLN A 5 -34.89 9.56 2.79
CA GLN A 5 -34.06 9.35 1.62
C GLN A 5 -34.58 8.08 0.95
N GLU A 6 -35.33 8.24 -0.14
CA GLU A 6 -35.70 7.13 -1.01
C GLU A 6 -34.42 6.38 -1.38
N GLN A 7 -34.19 5.25 -0.72
CA GLN A 7 -33.25 4.24 -1.14
C GLN A 7 -33.74 3.76 -2.49
N LYS A 8 -33.29 4.41 -3.56
CA LYS A 8 -33.68 4.08 -4.92
C LYS A 8 -33.31 2.60 -5.13
N GLU A 9 -34.33 1.74 -5.11
CA GLU A 9 -34.12 0.30 -5.16
C GLU A 9 -33.43 -0.03 -6.48
N LEU A 10 -32.16 -0.46 -6.38
CA LEU A 10 -31.38 -0.85 -7.55
C LEU A 10 -32.11 -1.98 -8.27
N THR A 11 -32.29 -1.82 -9.58
CA THR A 11 -32.78 -2.90 -10.45
C THR A 11 -31.82 -4.10 -10.38
N ARG A 12 -32.35 -5.32 -10.60
CA ARG A 12 -31.57 -6.56 -10.48
C ARG A 12 -30.28 -6.52 -11.32
N GLU A 13 -30.34 -5.96 -12.52
CA GLU A 13 -29.18 -5.77 -13.41
C GLU A 13 -28.14 -4.84 -12.80
N GLN A 14 -28.57 -3.69 -12.25
CA GLN A 14 -27.66 -2.77 -11.56
C GLN A 14 -27.02 -3.38 -10.31
N ARG A 15 -27.72 -4.31 -9.62
CA ARG A 15 -27.15 -5.07 -8.50
C ARG A 15 -26.08 -6.05 -8.98
N LEU A 16 -26.34 -6.79 -10.05
CA LEU A 16 -25.38 -7.73 -10.64
C LEU A 16 -24.13 -7.00 -11.17
N ASP A 17 -24.30 -5.87 -11.86
CA ASP A 17 -23.18 -5.02 -12.31
C ASP A 17 -22.35 -4.48 -11.14
N LEU A 18 -23.02 -4.15 -10.03
CA LEU A 18 -22.35 -3.70 -8.81
C LEU A 18 -21.57 -4.83 -8.14
N GLU A 19 -22.15 -6.03 -8.08
CA GLU A 19 -21.50 -7.22 -7.55
C GLU A 19 -20.29 -7.60 -8.41
N GLU A 20 -20.41 -7.57 -9.73
CA GLU A 20 -19.31 -7.86 -10.65
C GLU A 20 -18.19 -6.81 -10.56
N LYS A 21 -18.53 -5.51 -10.50
CA LYS A 21 -17.55 -4.44 -10.26
C LYS A 21 -16.90 -4.55 -8.90
N ALA A 22 -17.64 -4.93 -7.87
CA ALA A 22 -17.10 -5.18 -6.54
C ALA A 22 -16.14 -6.37 -6.56
N LEU A 23 -16.51 -7.48 -7.19
CA LEU A 23 -15.64 -8.65 -7.38
C LEU A 23 -14.37 -8.31 -8.17
N GLN A 24 -14.50 -7.54 -9.26
CA GLN A 24 -13.36 -7.10 -10.05
C GLN A 24 -12.44 -6.18 -9.23
N ALA A 25 -13.00 -5.26 -8.44
CA ALA A 25 -12.24 -4.43 -7.51
C ALA A 25 -11.55 -5.27 -6.44
N LEU A 26 -12.23 -6.30 -5.88
CA LEU A 26 -11.67 -7.26 -4.93
C LEU A 26 -10.48 -8.03 -5.54
N LEU A 27 -10.62 -8.49 -6.79
CA LEU A 27 -9.55 -9.14 -7.55
C LEU A 27 -8.39 -8.18 -7.87
N GLN A 28 -8.68 -6.88 -7.97
CA GLN A 28 -7.70 -5.82 -8.20
C GLN A 28 -7.14 -5.19 -6.92
N MET A 29 -7.51 -5.66 -5.71
CA MET A 29 -7.11 -5.10 -4.40
C MET A 29 -5.60 -5.07 -4.10
N GLY A 30 -4.74 -5.36 -5.06
CA GLY A 30 -3.31 -5.27 -4.85
C GLY A 30 -2.85 -3.85 -4.52
N CYS A 31 -1.89 -3.74 -3.59
CA CYS A 31 -1.27 -2.48 -3.23
C CYS A 31 0.17 -2.43 -3.75
N LYS A 32 0.54 -1.36 -4.46
CA LYS A 32 1.91 -1.10 -4.89
C LYS A 32 2.51 0.00 -4.04
N PHE A 33 3.74 -0.20 -3.57
CA PHE A 33 4.47 0.83 -2.84
C PHE A 33 5.97 0.69 -3.10
N SER A 34 6.69 1.80 -2.93
CA SER A 34 8.12 1.86 -3.18
C SER A 34 8.88 2.40 -1.99
N VAL A 35 10.05 1.84 -1.71
CA VAL A 35 10.87 2.19 -0.54
C VAL A 35 12.22 2.72 -1.00
N PRO A 36 12.61 3.95 -0.61
CA PRO A 36 13.95 4.45 -0.89
C PRO A 36 14.98 3.65 -0.11
N LEU A 37 16.04 3.23 -0.79
CA LEU A 37 17.19 2.60 -0.17
C LEU A 37 18.11 3.67 0.39
N LYS A 38 18.78 3.37 1.50
CA LYS A 38 19.81 4.25 2.10
C LYS A 38 21.14 4.21 1.34
N ILE A 39 21.16 3.61 0.14
CA ILE A 39 22.33 3.46 -0.71
C ILE A 39 22.10 4.30 -1.96
N TYR A 40 23.12 5.07 -2.34
CA TYR A 40 23.08 5.92 -3.52
C TYR A 40 23.59 5.21 -4.78
N PRO A 41 23.05 5.54 -5.96
CA PRO A 41 23.51 5.01 -7.23
C PRO A 41 24.95 5.39 -7.50
N VAL A 42 25.69 4.39 -8.00
CA VAL A 42 27.10 4.53 -8.34
C VAL A 42 27.21 4.44 -9.85
N LYS A 43 28.03 5.31 -10.44
CA LYS A 43 28.27 5.29 -11.87
C LYS A 43 28.98 3.99 -12.27
N PRO A 44 28.65 3.40 -13.44
CA PRO A 44 29.34 2.21 -13.91
C PRO A 44 30.84 2.47 -14.08
N SER A 45 31.65 1.42 -13.86
CA SER A 45 33.10 1.50 -14.03
C SER A 45 33.48 1.90 -15.45
N LYS A 46 34.58 2.66 -15.59
CA LYS A 46 35.14 3.05 -16.89
C LYS A 46 35.35 1.85 -17.81
N TRP A 47 35.75 0.69 -17.26
CA TRP A 47 35.95 -0.54 -18.02
C TRP A 47 34.64 -1.14 -18.57
N TYR A 48 33.54 -1.06 -17.80
CA TYR A 48 32.22 -1.46 -18.28
C TYR A 48 31.77 -0.56 -19.44
N ASN A 49 31.96 0.75 -19.32
CA ASN A 49 31.62 1.69 -20.39
C ASN A 49 32.49 1.46 -21.64
N PHE A 50 33.77 1.14 -21.45
CA PHE A 50 34.67 0.78 -22.54
C PHE A 50 34.18 -0.48 -23.27
N LEU A 51 33.87 -1.56 -22.56
CA LEU A 51 33.33 -2.79 -23.15
C LEU A 51 31.98 -2.58 -23.84
N LYS A 52 31.10 -1.76 -23.25
CA LYS A 52 29.81 -1.42 -23.86
C LYS A 52 30.01 -0.70 -25.20
N ARG A 53 31.02 0.17 -25.28
CA ARG A 53 31.38 0.91 -26.50
C ARG A 53 32.02 0.00 -27.56
N THR A 54 32.91 -0.91 -27.16
CA THR A 54 33.62 -1.81 -28.09
C THR A 54 32.76 -2.98 -28.57
N PHE A 55 31.81 -3.45 -27.75
CA PHE A 55 30.95 -4.59 -28.06
C PHE A 55 29.45 -4.25 -27.91
N PRO A 56 28.87 -3.43 -28.82
CA PRO A 56 27.48 -2.98 -28.70
C PRO A 56 26.46 -4.13 -28.77
N LYS A 57 26.80 -5.25 -29.44
CA LYS A 57 25.93 -6.43 -29.54
C LYS A 57 25.94 -7.33 -28.29
N ARG A 58 26.81 -7.09 -27.31
CA ARG A 58 26.95 -7.88 -26.07
C ARG A 58 26.61 -7.06 -24.82
N THR A 59 25.58 -6.23 -24.88
CA THR A 59 25.17 -5.36 -23.78
C THR A 59 24.60 -6.15 -22.60
N LYS A 60 25.45 -6.46 -21.62
CA LYS A 60 25.00 -6.81 -20.27
C LYS A 60 24.57 -5.54 -19.56
N VAL A 61 23.38 -5.53 -18.95
CA VAL A 61 22.93 -4.42 -18.10
C VAL A 61 23.87 -4.31 -16.90
N TRP A 62 24.38 -3.11 -16.64
CA TRP A 62 25.18 -2.86 -15.44
C TRP A 62 24.31 -2.99 -14.20
N HIS A 63 24.82 -3.67 -13.19
CA HIS A 63 24.11 -3.90 -11.93
C HIS A 63 25.04 -3.61 -10.76
N ASP A 64 24.56 -2.84 -9.79
CA ASP A 64 25.29 -2.58 -8.57
C ASP A 64 25.38 -3.86 -7.73
N LYS A 65 26.60 -4.31 -7.43
CA LYS A 65 26.84 -5.56 -6.70
C LYS A 65 26.24 -5.56 -5.28
N ARG A 66 25.99 -4.39 -4.70
CA ARG A 66 25.42 -4.25 -3.34
C ARG A 66 23.93 -4.60 -3.30
N ILE A 67 23.24 -4.53 -4.45
CA ILE A 67 21.82 -4.81 -4.55
C ILE A 67 21.64 -6.27 -4.96
N PRO A 68 20.85 -7.07 -4.23
CA PRO A 68 20.52 -8.42 -4.67
C PRO A 68 19.81 -8.40 -6.02
N LYS A 69 20.19 -9.30 -6.95
CA LYS A 69 19.58 -9.40 -8.29
C LYS A 69 18.08 -9.72 -8.27
N SER A 70 17.59 -10.29 -7.16
CA SER A 70 16.18 -10.61 -6.97
C SER A 70 15.31 -9.38 -6.66
N TRP A 71 15.92 -8.24 -6.33
CA TRP A 71 15.17 -7.03 -5.98
C TRP A 71 14.74 -6.27 -7.23
N ASN A 72 13.48 -5.85 -7.25
CA ASN A 72 12.98 -4.90 -8.24
C ASN A 72 13.34 -3.48 -7.79
N VAL A 73 14.34 -2.87 -8.43
CA VAL A 73 14.86 -1.55 -8.06
C VAL A 73 14.91 -0.65 -9.30
N SER A 74 14.47 0.60 -9.16
CA SER A 74 14.69 1.66 -10.14
C SER A 74 15.47 2.82 -9.53
N VAL A 75 16.10 3.64 -10.38
CA VAL A 75 16.70 4.91 -9.94
C VAL A 75 15.65 6.01 -10.13
N VAL A 76 15.43 6.82 -9.10
CA VAL A 76 14.48 7.95 -9.13
C VAL A 76 15.15 9.16 -8.51
N GLU A 77 14.92 10.33 -9.09
CA GLU A 77 15.36 11.61 -8.54
C GLU A 77 14.34 12.10 -7.51
N ILE A 78 14.79 12.36 -6.28
CA ILE A 78 13.96 12.84 -5.18
C ILE A 78 14.55 14.18 -4.69
N PRO A 79 13.72 15.20 -4.42
CA PRO A 79 14.20 16.43 -3.79
C PRO A 79 14.68 16.14 -2.36
N GLU A 80 15.94 16.46 -2.07
CA GLU A 80 16.50 16.35 -0.72
C GLU A 80 16.16 17.62 0.06
N VAL A 81 15.45 17.48 1.19
CA VAL A 81 14.96 18.60 2.00
C VAL A 81 16.10 19.48 2.52
N GLU A 82 17.26 18.89 2.81
CA GLU A 82 18.41 19.61 3.39
C GLU A 82 19.18 20.43 2.36
N THR A 83 19.25 19.97 1.11
CA THR A 83 20.17 20.51 0.11
C THR A 83 19.45 21.29 -1.00
N GLU A 84 18.11 21.26 -1.02
CA GLU A 84 17.24 21.79 -2.10
C GLU A 84 17.61 21.27 -3.50
N ARG A 85 18.36 20.16 -3.57
CA ARG A 85 18.85 19.54 -4.81
C ARG A 85 18.12 18.24 -5.07
N MET A 86 17.97 17.93 -6.36
CA MET A 86 17.52 16.62 -6.80
C MET A 86 18.65 15.61 -6.59
N LYS A 87 18.33 14.50 -5.94
CA LYS A 87 19.26 13.41 -5.68
C LYS A 87 18.73 12.12 -6.26
N GLU A 88 19.57 11.43 -7.02
CA GLU A 88 19.27 10.10 -7.48
C GLU A 88 19.31 9.11 -6.31
N VAL A 89 18.22 8.37 -6.10
CA VAL A 89 18.10 7.36 -5.04
C VAL A 89 17.57 6.06 -5.64
N TYR A 90 18.08 4.93 -5.15
CA TYR A 90 17.52 3.63 -5.50
C TYR A 90 16.17 3.43 -4.81
N MET A 91 15.12 3.13 -5.59
CA MET A 91 13.78 2.85 -5.12
C MET A 91 13.46 1.37 -5.32
N ARG A 92 13.24 0.64 -4.22
CA ARG A 92 12.78 -0.75 -4.27
C ARG A 92 11.27 -0.81 -4.35
N HIS A 93 10.75 -1.53 -5.34
CA HIS A 93 9.32 -1.66 -5.60
C HIS A 93 8.76 -2.94 -4.98
N PHE A 94 7.61 -2.80 -4.34
CA PHE A 94 6.85 -3.89 -3.75
C PHE A 94 5.42 -3.89 -4.31
N ASN A 95 4.87 -5.09 -4.40
CA ASN A 95 3.51 -5.33 -4.82
C ASN A 95 2.88 -6.36 -3.88
N ILE A 96 1.86 -5.94 -3.15
CA ILE A 96 1.00 -6.80 -2.36
C ILE A 96 -0.08 -7.29 -3.30
N LYS A 97 -0.10 -8.59 -3.60
CA LYS A 97 -1.18 -9.21 -4.38
C LYS A 97 -2.45 -9.34 -3.52
N PRO A 98 -3.63 -9.57 -4.11
CA PRO A 98 -4.80 -10.03 -3.34
C PRO A 98 -4.41 -11.20 -2.43
N LEU A 99 -4.76 -11.08 -1.15
CA LEU A 99 -4.25 -11.97 -0.11
C LEU A 99 -4.89 -13.35 -0.23
N TYR A 100 -4.09 -14.42 -0.09
CA TYR A 100 -4.63 -15.77 0.00
C TYR A 100 -5.30 -16.00 1.35
N LEU A 101 -6.28 -16.90 1.39
CA LEU A 101 -7.06 -17.18 2.60
C LEU A 101 -6.17 -17.55 3.80
N GLY A 102 -5.20 -18.44 3.62
CA GLY A 102 -4.26 -18.80 4.68
C GLY A 102 -3.37 -17.65 5.15
N THR A 103 -3.04 -16.71 4.25
CA THR A 103 -2.32 -15.48 4.61
C THR A 103 -3.21 -14.54 5.41
N ILE A 104 -4.50 -14.42 5.06
CA ILE A 104 -5.49 -13.64 5.80
C ILE A 104 -5.60 -14.16 7.24
N ASP A 105 -5.70 -15.48 7.44
CA ASP A 105 -5.84 -16.06 8.78
C ASP A 105 -4.60 -15.80 9.65
N ARG A 106 -3.40 -15.94 9.06
CA ARG A 106 -2.15 -15.58 9.76
C ARG A 106 -2.10 -14.09 10.11
N LEU A 107 -2.50 -13.23 9.19
CA LEU A 107 -2.56 -11.79 9.44
C LEU A 107 -3.57 -11.47 10.55
N ARG A 108 -4.76 -12.08 10.56
CA ARG A 108 -5.78 -11.88 11.62
C ARG A 108 -5.20 -12.21 12.99
N GLN A 109 -4.51 -13.33 13.12
CA GLN A 109 -3.82 -13.68 14.38
C GLN A 109 -2.82 -12.60 14.82
N MET A 110 -2.09 -12.00 13.89
CA MET A 110 -1.16 -10.91 14.21
C MET A 110 -1.89 -9.61 14.56
N TYR A 111 -3.02 -9.29 13.93
CA TYR A 111 -3.78 -8.08 14.25
C TYR A 111 -4.47 -8.14 15.62
N ILE A 112 -4.91 -9.32 16.07
CA ILE A 112 -5.48 -9.50 17.42
C ILE A 112 -4.51 -9.03 18.51
N GLY A 113 -3.20 -9.19 18.28
CA GLY A 113 -2.17 -8.73 19.20
C GLY A 113 -1.90 -7.23 19.17
N ILE A 114 -2.52 -6.47 18.26
CA ILE A 114 -2.41 -5.01 18.23
C ILE A 114 -3.69 -4.43 18.82
N GLU A 115 -3.54 -3.73 19.94
CA GLU A 115 -4.63 -2.96 20.53
C GLU A 115 -4.87 -1.72 19.66
N TYR A 116 -5.97 -1.73 18.90
CA TYR A 116 -6.46 -0.56 18.16
C TYR A 116 -7.79 -0.12 18.76
N ASP A 117 -7.81 1.05 19.39
CA ASP A 117 -9.04 1.72 19.78
C ASP A 117 -9.18 3.03 18.97
N GLU A 118 -10.13 3.02 18.04
CA GLU A 118 -10.38 4.16 17.15
C GLU A 118 -10.84 5.40 17.94
N LYS A 119 -11.52 5.21 19.09
CA LYS A 119 -12.01 6.31 19.92
C LYS A 119 -10.85 7.04 20.58
N THR A 120 -9.87 6.29 21.12
CA THR A 120 -8.70 6.89 21.76
C THR A 120 -7.76 7.56 20.76
N ILE A 121 -7.72 7.07 19.51
CA ILE A 121 -6.95 7.72 18.43
C ILE A 121 -7.51 9.11 18.12
N GLN A 122 -8.83 9.26 18.09
CA GLN A 122 -9.48 10.56 17.86
C GLN A 122 -9.28 11.50 19.05
N GLU A 123 -9.39 10.99 20.28
CA GLU A 123 -9.26 11.79 21.50
C GLU A 123 -7.80 12.19 21.82
N GLN A 124 -6.83 11.29 21.60
CA GLN A 124 -5.43 11.47 22.01
C GLN A 124 -4.41 10.96 20.96
N PRO A 125 -4.33 11.61 19.79
CA PRO A 125 -3.51 11.13 18.67
C PRO A 125 -2.01 11.02 18.99
N ILE A 126 -1.48 11.92 19.84
CA ILE A 126 -0.05 11.93 20.20
C ILE A 126 0.31 10.78 21.16
N GLN A 127 -0.58 10.43 22.09
CA GLN A 127 -0.32 9.34 23.03
C GLN A 127 -0.46 7.99 22.34
N GLU A 128 -1.47 7.84 21.48
CA GLU A 128 -1.65 6.61 20.71
C GLU A 128 -0.52 6.38 19.70
N SER A 129 -0.06 7.42 19.01
CA SER A 129 1.13 7.27 18.14
C SER A 129 2.36 6.78 18.90
N LYS A 130 2.55 7.19 20.17
CA LYS A 130 3.61 6.66 21.04
C LYS A 130 3.39 5.19 21.42
N ARG A 131 2.14 4.79 21.70
CA ARG A 131 1.80 3.39 21.97
C ARG A 131 2.05 2.50 20.75
N LEU A 132 1.71 2.98 19.55
CA LEU A 132 1.93 2.26 18.30
C LEU A 132 3.42 1.96 18.04
N PHE A 133 4.35 2.73 18.62
CA PHE A 133 5.79 2.40 18.54
C PHE A 133 6.13 1.04 19.15
N LYS A 134 5.37 0.56 20.15
CA LYS A 134 5.54 -0.78 20.74
C LYS A 134 5.37 -1.89 19.69
N TYR A 135 4.50 -1.65 18.70
CA TYR A 135 4.10 -2.64 17.71
C TYR A 135 4.85 -2.52 16.36
N ILE A 136 5.91 -1.70 16.27
CA ILE A 136 6.67 -1.50 15.01
C ILE A 136 7.10 -2.84 14.40
N LYS A 137 7.67 -3.74 15.23
CA LYS A 137 8.13 -5.05 14.78
C LYS A 137 6.99 -5.88 14.19
N GLN A 138 5.83 -5.85 14.84
CA GLN A 138 4.64 -6.58 14.44
C GLN A 138 4.01 -5.98 13.17
N MET A 139 3.97 -4.65 13.04
CA MET A 139 3.53 -3.98 11.81
C MET A 139 4.45 -4.28 10.62
N ALA A 140 5.76 -4.33 10.85
CA ALA A 140 6.72 -4.71 9.82
C ALA A 140 6.57 -6.19 9.42
N GLU A 141 6.27 -7.07 10.37
CA GLU A 141 5.99 -8.49 10.10
C GLU A 141 4.69 -8.68 9.31
N ILE A 142 3.63 -7.96 9.68
CA ILE A 142 2.37 -7.89 8.93
C ILE A 142 2.63 -7.47 7.47
N ALA A 143 3.40 -6.41 7.26
CA ALA A 143 3.77 -5.94 5.93
C ALA A 143 4.57 -6.99 5.15
N ALA A 144 5.52 -7.67 5.80
CA ALA A 144 6.33 -8.73 5.19
C ALA A 144 5.49 -9.93 4.76
N VAL A 145 4.59 -10.40 5.64
CA VAL A 145 3.66 -11.51 5.35
C VAL A 145 2.74 -11.15 4.18
N ALA A 146 2.18 -9.94 4.17
CA ALA A 146 1.32 -9.48 3.08
C ALA A 146 2.05 -9.35 1.74
N VAL A 147 3.32 -8.90 1.74
CA VAL A 147 4.12 -8.79 0.51
C VAL A 147 4.52 -10.17 -0.04
N LEU A 148 4.86 -11.13 0.83
CA LEU A 148 5.25 -12.46 0.41
C LEU A 148 4.06 -13.30 -0.08
N ASN A 149 2.92 -13.23 0.63
CA ASN A 149 1.64 -13.84 0.28
C ASN A 149 1.80 -15.23 -0.37
N ASN A 150 2.43 -16.16 0.33
CA ASN A 150 2.71 -17.51 -0.15
C ASN A 150 2.56 -18.52 1.01
N PRO A 151 2.52 -19.84 0.78
CA PRO A 151 2.34 -20.82 1.85
C PRO A 151 3.42 -20.77 2.95
N SER A 152 4.63 -20.32 2.61
CA SER A 152 5.74 -20.22 3.57
C SER A 152 5.52 -19.19 4.68
N VAL A 153 4.51 -18.32 4.56
CA VAL A 153 4.14 -17.36 5.62
C VAL A 153 3.39 -18.02 6.79
N ALA A 154 2.88 -19.24 6.59
CA ALA A 154 2.25 -20.01 7.68
C ALA A 154 3.29 -20.40 8.75
N ASP A 155 4.54 -20.62 8.34
CA ASP A 155 5.63 -20.95 9.24
C ASP A 155 6.13 -19.69 9.97
N LYS A 156 6.05 -19.71 11.30
CA LYS A 156 6.54 -18.60 12.16
C LYS A 156 8.04 -18.35 12.00
N ASP A 157 8.79 -19.36 11.57
CA ASP A 157 10.25 -19.29 11.42
C ASP A 157 10.73 -19.03 10.00
N SER A 158 9.83 -18.66 9.09
CA SER A 158 10.18 -18.32 7.71
C SER A 158 11.29 -17.27 7.65
N LYS A 159 12.43 -17.66 7.07
CA LYS A 159 13.61 -16.79 6.93
C LYS A 159 13.30 -15.60 6.02
N ALA A 160 12.50 -15.80 4.98
CA ALA A 160 12.07 -14.75 4.06
C ALA A 160 11.25 -13.66 4.77
N VAL A 161 10.33 -14.06 5.68
CA VAL A 161 9.56 -13.12 6.50
C VAL A 161 10.51 -12.32 7.39
N LYS A 162 11.41 -13.00 8.13
CA LYS A 162 12.37 -12.34 9.04
C LYS A 162 13.28 -11.34 8.31
N GLU A 163 13.83 -11.71 7.16
CA GLU A 163 14.68 -10.83 6.35
C GLU A 163 13.92 -9.60 5.83
N LEU A 164 12.69 -9.79 5.37
CA LEU A 164 11.87 -8.69 4.85
C LEU A 164 11.35 -7.77 5.97
N THR A 165 10.99 -8.33 7.13
CA THR A 165 10.65 -7.58 8.34
C THR A 165 11.81 -6.69 8.77
N LYS A 166 13.02 -7.24 8.83
CA LYS A 166 14.23 -6.47 9.15
C LYS A 166 14.46 -5.34 8.15
N PHE A 167 14.32 -5.64 6.85
CA PHE A 167 14.41 -4.62 5.80
C PHE A 167 13.42 -3.47 6.02
N PHE A 168 12.15 -3.78 6.32
CA PHE A 168 11.13 -2.76 6.56
C PHE A 168 11.38 -1.93 7.81
N ILE A 169 11.83 -2.53 8.91
CA ILE A 169 12.22 -1.78 10.12
C ILE A 169 13.36 -0.80 9.82
N GLU A 170 14.34 -1.21 9.02
CA GLU A 170 15.49 -0.36 8.70
C GLU A 170 15.15 0.78 7.74
N HIS A 171 14.19 0.60 6.84
CA HIS A 171 13.95 1.52 5.71
C HIS A 171 12.63 2.29 5.75
N LEU A 172 11.65 1.88 6.57
CA LEU A 172 10.36 2.55 6.68
C LEU A 172 10.24 3.32 7.99
N THR A 173 9.68 4.52 7.88
CA THR A 173 9.21 5.29 9.04
C THR A 173 7.97 4.64 9.65
N VAL A 174 7.75 4.85 10.95
CA VAL A 174 6.58 4.32 11.67
C VAL A 174 5.26 4.71 11.01
N GLU A 175 5.12 5.97 10.58
CA GLU A 175 3.89 6.43 9.94
C GLU A 175 3.59 5.69 8.62
N ARG A 176 4.64 5.37 7.85
CA ARG A 176 4.49 4.53 6.64
C ARG A 176 4.11 3.10 6.97
N LEU A 177 4.68 2.50 8.03
CA LEU A 177 4.30 1.17 8.49
C LEU A 177 2.85 1.12 8.99
N ARG A 178 2.42 2.13 9.75
CA ARG A 178 1.04 2.28 10.23
C ARG A 178 0.07 2.37 9.06
N LYS A 179 0.35 3.23 8.07
CA LYS A 179 -0.46 3.34 6.83
C LYS A 179 -0.51 2.02 6.07
N LEU A 180 0.62 1.33 5.92
CA LEU A 180 0.65 0.03 5.25
C LEU A 180 -0.18 -1.02 6.00
N ALA A 181 -0.07 -1.08 7.33
CA ALA A 181 -0.89 -1.96 8.15
C ALA A 181 -2.39 -1.63 8.01
N ALA A 182 -2.78 -0.35 8.06
CA ALA A 182 -4.17 0.03 7.84
C ALA A 182 -4.71 -0.43 6.47
N VAL A 183 -3.93 -0.24 5.41
CA VAL A 183 -4.27 -0.72 4.05
C VAL A 183 -4.39 -2.25 4.02
N ILE A 184 -3.45 -2.98 4.62
CA ILE A 184 -3.50 -4.45 4.68
C ILE A 184 -4.72 -4.94 5.47
N SER A 185 -5.07 -4.28 6.58
CA SER A 185 -6.26 -4.60 7.36
C SER A 185 -7.54 -4.43 6.54
N GLN A 186 -7.63 -3.35 5.76
CA GLN A 186 -8.72 -3.16 4.80
C GLN A 186 -8.72 -4.26 3.71
N MET A 187 -7.54 -4.68 3.24
CA MET A 187 -7.42 -5.78 2.27
C MET A 187 -7.90 -7.14 2.81
N MET A 188 -7.85 -7.35 4.11
CA MET A 188 -8.35 -8.57 4.76
C MET A 188 -9.87 -8.56 4.98
N ASN A 189 -10.52 -7.39 4.93
CA ASN A 189 -11.96 -7.23 5.12
C ASN A 189 -12.62 -6.82 3.79
N PRO A 190 -12.92 -7.79 2.90
CA PRO A 190 -13.51 -7.49 1.60
C PRO A 190 -14.88 -6.79 1.72
N ALA A 191 -15.68 -7.09 2.75
CA ALA A 191 -16.99 -6.47 2.96
C ALA A 191 -16.91 -4.99 3.39
N GLY A 192 -15.91 -4.62 4.21
CA GLY A 192 -15.66 -3.22 4.58
C GLY A 192 -15.17 -2.38 3.41
N PHE A 193 -14.40 -2.98 2.49
CA PHE A 193 -13.87 -2.32 1.31
C PHE A 193 -14.92 -2.14 0.20
N THR A 194 -15.77 -3.14 -0.06
CA THR A 194 -16.89 -2.96 -1.00
C THR A 194 -17.86 -1.88 -0.53
N SER A 195 -18.07 -1.79 0.79
CA SER A 195 -18.86 -0.72 1.40
C SER A 195 -18.20 0.66 1.26
N SER A 196 -16.87 0.78 1.44
CA SER A 196 -16.17 2.06 1.27
C SER A 196 -16.09 2.52 -0.19
N ILE A 197 -15.96 1.60 -1.15
CA ILE A 197 -16.10 1.92 -2.58
C ILE A 197 -17.51 2.41 -2.90
N ARG A 198 -18.54 1.75 -2.34
CA ARG A 198 -19.94 2.16 -2.54
C ARG A 198 -20.17 3.60 -2.03
N LEU A 199 -19.67 3.91 -0.83
CA LEU A 199 -19.74 5.24 -0.24
C LEU A 199 -18.96 6.30 -1.05
N ILE A 200 -17.73 5.99 -1.50
CA ILE A 200 -16.95 6.89 -2.35
C ILE A 200 -17.67 7.18 -3.68
N ARG A 201 -18.35 6.17 -4.26
CA ARG A 201 -19.14 6.33 -5.48
C ARG A 201 -20.37 7.23 -5.26
N GLU A 202 -21.07 7.07 -4.14
CA GLU A 202 -22.23 7.91 -3.79
C GLU A 202 -21.82 9.39 -3.64
N VAL A 203 -20.68 9.66 -3.01
CA VAL A 203 -20.12 11.03 -2.87
C VAL A 203 -19.69 11.60 -4.22
N GLY A 204 -19.09 10.77 -5.10
CA GLY A 204 -18.65 11.16 -6.44
C GLY A 204 -19.77 11.55 -7.42
N THR A 205 -21.04 11.33 -7.07
CA THR A 205 -22.20 11.69 -7.89
C THR A 205 -22.97 12.93 -7.43
N THR A 206 -22.46 13.67 -6.44
CA THR A 206 -23.08 14.93 -6.03
C THR A 206 -22.84 16.03 -7.06
N LYS A 207 -23.70 16.10 -8.09
CA LYS A 207 -23.90 17.36 -8.82
C LYS A 207 -24.33 18.42 -7.80
N PRO A 208 -23.75 19.63 -7.81
CA PRO A 208 -24.24 20.70 -6.95
C PRO A 208 -25.71 20.93 -7.28
N LYS A 209 -26.57 21.02 -6.27
CA LYS A 209 -27.97 21.44 -6.45
C LYS A 209 -27.93 22.82 -7.13
N THR A 210 -28.25 22.87 -8.41
CA THR A 210 -28.65 24.12 -9.05
C THR A 210 -30.03 24.42 -8.45
N GLU A 211 -30.10 25.40 -7.56
CA GLU A 211 -31.38 25.88 -7.04
C GLU A 211 -32.24 26.31 -8.23
N PRO A 212 -33.51 25.88 -8.32
CA PRO A 212 -34.41 26.42 -9.32
C PRO A 212 -34.66 27.89 -8.99
N GLU A 213 -34.33 28.77 -9.93
CA GLU A 213 -34.67 30.18 -9.88
C GLU A 213 -36.15 30.34 -9.52
N ALA A 214 -36.39 31.08 -8.44
CA ALA A 214 -37.71 31.36 -7.91
C ALA A 214 -38.66 31.82 -9.03
N GLN A 215 -39.80 31.13 -9.14
CA GLN A 215 -40.93 31.59 -9.93
C GLN A 215 -41.31 32.98 -9.42
N ARG A 216 -41.07 34.01 -10.23
CA ARG A 216 -41.64 35.34 -10.01
C ARG A 216 -43.16 35.19 -10.16
N ILE A 217 -43.85 35.35 -9.04
CA ILE A 217 -45.29 35.61 -9.01
C ILE A 217 -45.49 37.01 -9.60
N GLU A 218 -46.52 37.14 -10.43
CA GLU A 218 -46.96 38.34 -11.16
C GLU A 218 -47.12 39.59 -10.30
#